data_AF-A0A3P6H5I9-F1
#
_entry.id   AF-A0A3P6H5I9-F1
#
_cell.length_a   1.000
_cell.length_b   1.000
_cell.length_c   1.000
_cell.angle_alpha   90.00
_cell.angle_beta   90.00
_cell.angle_gamma   90.00
#
_symmetry.space_group_name_H-M   'P 1'
#
loop_
_entity.id
_entity.type
_entity.pdbx_description
1 polymer ?
#
loop_
_entity_poly.entity_id
_entity_poly.type
_entity_poly.pdbx_seq_one_letter_code
_entity_poly.pdbx_strand_id
1 'polypeptide(L)'
;AEVNVPVIGGHAGVTIIPLLSQAYLSLTSSLCDVPTALTKRTQDGGTEVVEAKAGKGSATLSMVYAGALFADACLKGLNGVPDVEECSYVQSTITELPFFASKVRLGKNGVEDVLDLGPLSDFEKEGLEALKPKLKSFIEKGVKFANQ
;
A
#
# COMPACT_ATOMS: atom_id res chain seq x y z
N ALA A 1 -12.11 5.71 11.48
CA ALA A 1 -11.24 6.90 11.39
C ALA A 1 -11.88 7.87 10.41
N GLU A 2 -11.75 9.17 10.63
CA GLU A 2 -12.32 10.19 9.73
C GLU A 2 -11.54 10.33 8.40
N VAL A 3 -10.37 9.70 8.29
CA VAL A 3 -9.52 9.70 7.10
C VAL A 3 -9.19 8.27 6.69
N ASN A 4 -9.35 7.95 5.39
CA ASN A 4 -8.95 6.71 4.76
C ASN A 4 -8.24 7.03 3.44
N VAL A 5 -6.96 6.67 3.33
CA VAL A 5 -6.14 6.87 2.12
C VAL A 5 -5.73 5.49 1.61
N PRO A 6 -6.21 5.05 0.44
CA PRO A 6 -5.76 3.81 -0.17
C PRO A 6 -4.26 3.90 -0.51
N VAL A 7 -3.51 2.83 -0.26
CA VAL A 7 -2.09 2.76 -0.61
C VAL A 7 -1.86 1.54 -1.49
N ILE A 8 -1.27 1.77 -2.66
CA ILE A 8 -1.07 0.75 -3.69
C ILE A 8 0.42 0.53 -4.01
N GLY A 9 0.73 -0.51 -4.78
CA GLY A 9 2.08 -0.81 -5.26
C GLY A 9 2.80 -1.89 -4.45
N GLY A 10 3.80 -1.50 -3.69
CA GLY A 10 4.60 -2.36 -2.81
C GLY A 10 4.84 -1.70 -1.44
N HIS A 11 5.80 -2.22 -0.68
CA HIS A 11 6.07 -1.78 0.70
C HIS A 11 7.53 -1.31 0.89
N ALA A 12 8.14 -0.68 -0.12
CA ALA A 12 9.54 -0.25 -0.06
C ALA A 12 9.83 1.02 -0.89
N GLY A 13 9.96 2.15 -0.19
CA GLY A 13 10.30 3.45 -0.79
C GLY A 13 9.33 3.81 -1.91
N VAL A 14 9.85 4.15 -3.09
CA VAL A 14 9.05 4.57 -4.26
C VAL A 14 8.00 3.57 -4.75
N THR A 15 8.00 2.32 -4.27
CA THR A 15 6.92 1.38 -4.58
C THR A 15 5.63 1.66 -3.81
N ILE A 16 5.67 2.50 -2.78
CA ILE A 16 4.52 2.89 -1.97
C ILE A 16 3.85 4.11 -2.62
N ILE A 17 2.61 3.96 -3.11
CA ILE A 17 1.81 5.06 -3.66
C ILE A 17 0.57 5.29 -2.81
N PRO A 18 0.51 6.38 -2.01
CA PRO A 18 -0.73 6.81 -1.39
C PRO A 18 -1.63 7.51 -2.44
N LEU A 19 -2.86 7.02 -2.59
CA LEU A 19 -3.87 7.59 -3.48
C LEU A 19 -4.57 8.77 -2.81
N LEU A 20 -3.83 9.87 -2.66
CA LEU A 20 -4.29 11.10 -2.02
C LEU A 20 -5.50 11.70 -2.74
N SER A 21 -5.60 11.51 -4.07
CA SER A 21 -6.75 11.96 -4.87
C SER A 21 -8.06 11.30 -4.45
N GLN A 22 -8.01 10.10 -3.87
CA GLN A 22 -9.18 9.34 -3.43
C GLN A 22 -9.61 9.63 -1.99
N ALA A 23 -8.70 10.19 -1.18
CA ALA A 23 -9.00 10.57 0.21
C ALA A 23 -9.41 12.03 0.35
N TYR A 24 -8.83 12.90 -0.47
CA TYR A 24 -9.06 14.34 -0.44
C TYR A 24 -9.54 14.79 -1.81
N LEU A 25 -10.86 14.74 -2.02
CA LEU A 25 -11.54 15.27 -3.22
C LEU A 25 -11.22 16.75 -3.52
N SER A 26 -10.53 17.45 -2.60
CA SER A 26 -10.40 18.90 -2.58
C SER A 26 -9.04 19.37 -2.04
N LEU A 27 -7.94 18.68 -2.32
CA LEU A 27 -6.63 19.37 -2.25
C LEU A 27 -6.65 20.43 -3.35
N THR A 28 -7.13 21.63 -3.00
CA THR A 28 -7.25 22.76 -3.89
C THR A 28 -5.91 23.05 -4.53
N SER A 29 -5.93 23.46 -5.80
CA SER A 29 -4.79 23.81 -6.66
C SER A 29 -3.80 24.84 -6.08
N SER A 30 -4.08 25.40 -4.90
CA SER A 30 -3.18 26.24 -4.11
C SER A 30 -2.08 25.46 -3.35
N LEU A 31 -2.07 24.13 -3.41
CA LEU A 31 -1.19 23.26 -2.63
C LEU A 31 -0.36 22.29 -3.52
N CYS A 32 0.15 22.77 -4.67
CA CYS A 32 0.87 21.93 -5.64
C CYS A 32 1.98 21.03 -5.05
N ASP A 33 2.66 21.47 -3.98
CA ASP A 33 3.76 20.71 -3.37
C ASP A 33 3.30 19.69 -2.31
N VAL A 34 2.05 19.78 -1.83
CA VAL A 34 1.55 18.92 -0.73
C VAL A 34 1.46 17.45 -1.13
N PRO A 35 0.91 17.06 -2.31
CA PRO A 35 0.89 15.67 -2.74
C PRO A 35 2.29 15.05 -2.81
N THR A 36 3.26 15.80 -3.34
CA THR A 36 4.66 15.37 -3.45
C THR A 36 5.28 15.16 -2.06
N ALA A 37 5.16 16.15 -1.17
CA ALA A 37 5.73 16.08 0.17
C ALA A 37 5.10 14.96 1.02
N LEU A 38 3.76 14.80 0.98
CA LEU A 38 3.07 13.73 1.69
C LEU A 38 3.42 12.35 1.14
N THR A 39 3.50 12.22 -0.19
CA THR A 39 3.92 10.96 -0.84
C THR A 39 5.33 10.60 -0.41
N LYS A 40 6.27 11.54 -0.49
CA LYS A 40 7.68 11.31 -0.11
C LYS A 40 7.80 10.89 1.36
N ARG A 41 7.12 11.60 2.26
CA ARG A 41 7.11 11.26 3.69
C ARG A 41 6.49 9.89 3.96
N THR A 42 5.45 9.51 3.22
CA THR A 42 4.84 8.17 3.33
C THR A 42 5.83 7.08 2.90
N GLN A 43 6.57 7.30 1.82
CA GLN A 43 7.59 6.37 1.31
C GLN A 43 8.78 6.22 2.25
N ASP A 44 9.17 7.30 2.93
CA ASP A 44 10.33 7.36 3.81
C ASP A 44 9.99 7.09 5.29
N GLY A 45 8.71 6.96 5.65
CA GLY A 45 8.28 6.90 7.06
C GLY A 45 8.95 5.80 7.88
N GLY A 46 9.26 4.64 7.26
CA GLY A 46 10.05 3.59 7.90
C GLY A 46 11.49 4.01 8.19
N THR A 47 12.13 4.70 7.24
CA THR A 47 13.49 5.24 7.36
C THR A 47 13.54 6.33 8.44
N GLU A 48 12.59 7.26 8.45
CA GLU A 48 12.50 8.33 9.46
C GLU A 48 12.44 7.75 10.88
N VAL A 49 11.74 6.63 11.09
CA VAL A 49 11.70 5.96 12.39
C VAL A 49 13.03 5.31 12.76
N VAL A 50 13.73 4.69 11.80
CA VAL A 50 15.07 4.12 12.04
C VAL A 50 16.06 5.21 12.43
N GLU A 51 16.04 6.34 11.72
CA GLU A 51 16.87 7.50 12.01
C GLU A 51 16.55 8.09 13.39
N ALA A 52 15.26 8.28 13.71
CA ALA A 52 14.83 8.74 15.03
C ALA A 52 15.24 7.78 16.16
N LYS A 53 15.35 6.48 15.87
CA LYS A 53 15.87 5.46 16.80
C LYS A 53 17.39 5.32 16.75
N ALA A 54 18.12 6.20 16.06
CA ALA A 54 19.57 6.17 15.87
C ALA A 54 20.09 4.80 15.41
N GLY A 55 19.36 4.17 14.48
CA GLY A 55 19.71 2.85 13.94
C GLY A 55 19.40 1.66 14.86
N LYS A 56 18.80 1.88 16.04
CA LYS A 56 18.51 0.82 17.03
C LYS A 56 17.18 0.11 16.75
N GLY A 57 16.92 -0.20 15.48
CA GLY A 57 15.71 -0.86 15.00
C GLY A 57 14.69 0.07 14.35
N SER A 58 13.66 -0.53 13.75
CA SER A 58 12.63 0.15 12.96
C SER A 58 11.32 0.34 13.73
N ALA A 59 10.24 0.71 13.04
CA ALA A 59 8.90 0.83 13.59
C ALA A 59 8.44 -0.49 14.24
N THR A 60 8.09 -0.44 15.53
CA THR A 60 7.64 -1.60 16.31
C THR A 60 6.19 -1.43 16.75
N LEU A 61 5.92 -0.45 17.62
CA LEU A 61 4.57 -0.23 18.18
C LEU A 61 3.52 0.08 17.10
N SER A 62 3.87 0.96 16.15
CA SER A 62 2.97 1.29 15.03
C SER A 62 2.74 0.10 14.11
N MET A 63 3.76 -0.75 13.89
CA MET A 63 3.62 -1.96 13.08
C MET A 63 2.77 -3.01 13.79
N VAL A 64 2.92 -3.19 15.11
CA VAL A 64 2.05 -4.08 15.90
C VAL A 64 0.59 -3.62 15.81
N TYR A 65 0.35 -2.32 15.93
CA TYR A 65 -0.99 -1.77 15.78
C TYR A 65 -1.56 -2.01 14.38
N ALA A 66 -0.80 -1.73 13.32
CA ALA A 66 -1.22 -1.98 11.94
C ALA A 66 -1.48 -3.48 11.67
N GLY A 67 -0.62 -4.35 12.19
CA GLY A 67 -0.79 -5.80 12.10
C GLY A 67 -2.05 -6.29 12.82
N ALA A 68 -2.35 -5.75 14.00
CA ALA A 68 -3.56 -6.07 14.74
C ALA A 68 -4.84 -5.64 13.99
N LEU A 69 -4.83 -4.45 13.37
CA LEU A 69 -5.95 -3.97 12.54
C LEU A 69 -6.20 -4.89 11.33
N PHE A 70 -5.14 -5.23 10.59
CA PHE A 70 -5.28 -6.11 9.43
C PHE A 70 -5.70 -7.54 9.83
N ALA A 71 -5.16 -8.06 10.95
CA ALA A 71 -5.58 -9.37 11.47
C ALA A 71 -7.06 -9.37 11.87
N ASP A 72 -7.55 -8.31 12.53
CA ASP A 72 -8.97 -8.15 12.86
C ASP A 72 -9.85 -8.09 11.60
N ALA A 73 -9.41 -7.39 10.54
CA ALA A 73 -10.10 -7.39 9.25
C ALA A 73 -10.18 -8.81 8.64
N CYS A 74 -9.08 -9.56 8.64
CA CYS A 74 -9.10 -10.96 8.20
C CYS A 74 -10.09 -11.80 9.02
N LEU A 75 -10.11 -11.64 10.34
CA LEU A 75 -11.06 -12.36 11.22
C LEU A 75 -12.51 -11.98 10.93
N LYS A 76 -12.80 -10.71 10.64
CA LYS A 76 -14.13 -10.25 10.21
C LYS A 76 -14.55 -10.89 8.89
N GLY A 77 -13.65 -10.92 7.91
CA GLY A 77 -13.88 -11.60 6.63
C GLY A 77 -14.20 -13.09 6.82
N LEU A 78 -13.40 -13.79 7.64
CA LEU A 78 -13.63 -15.20 7.99
C LEU A 78 -14.97 -15.42 8.71
N ASN A 79 -15.40 -14.46 9.53
CA ASN A 79 -16.70 -14.50 10.21
C ASN A 79 -17.88 -14.15 9.28
N GLY A 80 -17.63 -13.86 8.00
CA GLY A 80 -18.67 -13.53 7.02
C GLY A 80 -19.26 -12.14 7.18
N VAL A 81 -18.53 -11.20 7.81
CA VAL A 81 -18.90 -9.79 7.77
C VAL A 81 -18.78 -9.32 6.31
N PRO A 82 -19.83 -8.71 5.74
CA PRO A 82 -19.78 -8.23 4.37
C PRO A 82 -18.86 -7.01 4.24
N ASP A 83 -18.38 -6.77 3.02
CA ASP A 83 -17.69 -5.53 2.63
C ASP A 83 -16.46 -5.18 3.49
N VAL A 84 -15.73 -6.20 3.96
CA VAL A 84 -14.44 -6.00 4.63
C VAL A 84 -13.37 -5.75 3.57
N GLU A 85 -12.99 -4.50 3.40
CA GLU A 85 -12.01 -4.08 2.40
C GLU A 85 -10.73 -3.53 3.06
N GLU A 86 -9.58 -4.01 2.62
CA GLU A 86 -8.26 -3.55 3.11
C GLU A 86 -7.26 -3.47 1.95
N CYS A 87 -6.22 -2.64 2.08
CA CYS A 87 -5.10 -2.67 1.14
C CYS A 87 -4.13 -3.80 1.51
N SER A 88 -3.83 -4.70 0.57
CA SER A 88 -2.93 -5.83 0.81
C SER A 88 -2.08 -6.17 -0.41
N TYR A 89 -0.82 -6.57 -0.17
CA TYR A 89 0.10 -7.06 -1.20
C TYR A 89 -0.13 -8.54 -1.47
N VAL A 90 -0.80 -8.83 -2.58
CA VAL A 90 -1.29 -10.18 -2.92
C VAL A 90 -0.92 -10.55 -4.35
N GLN A 91 -1.12 -11.82 -4.71
CA GLN A 91 -1.13 -12.20 -6.12
C GLN A 91 -2.26 -11.44 -6.83
N SER A 92 -1.94 -10.76 -7.93
CA SER A 92 -2.86 -9.81 -8.55
C SER A 92 -2.74 -9.81 -10.06
N THR A 93 -3.83 -9.45 -10.74
CA THR A 93 -3.91 -9.26 -12.19
C THR A 93 -4.25 -7.83 -12.59
N ILE A 94 -4.30 -6.90 -11.63
CA ILE A 94 -4.65 -5.49 -11.91
C ILE A 94 -3.51 -4.73 -12.62
N THR A 95 -2.31 -5.30 -12.61
CA THR A 95 -1.16 -4.85 -13.38
C THR A 95 -0.53 -6.06 -14.07
N GLU A 96 0.47 -5.81 -14.92
CA GLU A 96 1.31 -6.84 -15.53
C GLU A 96 2.23 -7.58 -14.53
N LEU A 97 2.33 -7.09 -13.29
CA LEU A 97 3.14 -7.71 -12.24
C LEU A 97 2.33 -8.80 -11.52
N PRO A 98 2.93 -9.96 -11.22
CA PRO A 98 2.22 -11.08 -10.61
C PRO A 98 1.81 -10.82 -9.14
N PHE A 99 2.41 -9.83 -8.49
CA PHE A 99 2.09 -9.42 -7.13
C PHE A 99 2.02 -7.90 -7.04
N PHE A 100 0.98 -7.38 -6.40
CA PHE A 100 0.75 -5.94 -6.29
C PHE A 100 -0.17 -5.63 -5.09
N ALA A 101 0.08 -4.50 -4.42
CA ALA A 101 -0.76 -4.02 -3.34
C ALA A 101 -1.91 -3.18 -3.88
N SER A 102 -3.14 -3.53 -3.52
CA SER A 102 -4.36 -2.80 -3.86
C SER A 102 -5.45 -3.10 -2.85
N LYS A 103 -6.62 -2.47 -2.97
CA LYS A 103 -7.77 -2.85 -2.16
C LYS A 103 -8.21 -4.26 -2.52
N VAL A 104 -8.45 -5.06 -1.50
CA VAL A 104 -8.98 -6.42 -1.62
C VAL A 104 -10.22 -6.54 -0.76
N ARG A 105 -11.19 -7.34 -1.20
CA ARG A 105 -12.32 -7.76 -0.37
C ARG A 105 -11.95 -9.06 0.34
N LEU A 106 -12.00 -9.02 1.66
CA LEU A 106 -11.78 -10.17 2.53
C LEU A 106 -13.11 -10.85 2.83
N GLY A 107 -13.14 -12.17 2.68
CA GLY A 107 -14.31 -12.98 3.00
C GLY A 107 -13.94 -14.32 3.63
N LYS A 108 -14.82 -15.30 3.51
CA LYS A 108 -14.71 -16.57 4.24
C LYS A 108 -13.52 -17.42 3.77
N ASN A 109 -13.04 -17.17 2.57
CA ASN A 109 -11.95 -17.91 1.95
C ASN A 109 -10.66 -17.07 1.80
N GLY A 110 -10.51 -16.00 2.59
CA GLY A 110 -9.39 -15.07 2.48
C GLY A 110 -9.71 -13.94 1.50
N VAL A 111 -8.82 -13.68 0.55
CA VAL A 111 -9.04 -12.66 -0.49
C VAL A 111 -10.03 -13.21 -1.52
N GLU A 112 -11.25 -12.66 -1.55
CA GLU A 112 -12.29 -13.08 -2.48
C GLU A 112 -12.35 -12.23 -3.74
N ASP A 113 -11.90 -10.98 -3.65
CA ASP A 113 -11.88 -10.05 -4.77
C ASP A 113 -10.68 -9.10 -4.68
N VAL A 114 -10.10 -8.77 -5.83
CA VAL A 114 -9.05 -7.76 -5.96
C VAL A 114 -9.65 -6.60 -6.72
N LEU A 115 -9.84 -5.47 -6.03
CA LEU A 115 -10.60 -4.35 -6.55
C LEU A 115 -9.76 -3.49 -7.50
N ASP A 116 -10.43 -2.89 -8.48
CA ASP A 116 -9.81 -1.95 -9.41
C ASP A 116 -9.18 -0.77 -8.67
N LEU A 117 -8.13 -0.19 -9.26
CA LEU A 117 -7.40 0.95 -8.69
C LEU A 117 -8.26 2.21 -8.58
N GLY A 118 -9.39 2.27 -9.29
CA GLY A 118 -10.23 3.45 -9.36
C GLY A 118 -9.57 4.61 -10.12
N PRO A 119 -10.09 5.85 -9.96
CA PRO A 119 -9.50 7.01 -10.61
C PRO A 119 -8.14 7.35 -9.99
N LEU A 120 -7.19 7.68 -10.86
CA LEU A 120 -5.84 8.12 -10.49
C LEU A 120 -5.59 9.52 -11.07
N SER A 121 -4.97 10.39 -10.27
CA SER A 121 -4.39 11.65 -10.76
C SER A 121 -3.18 11.39 -11.65
N ASP A 122 -2.76 12.39 -12.44
CA ASP A 122 -1.61 12.23 -13.32
C ASP A 122 -0.31 11.98 -12.55
N PHE A 123 -0.17 12.57 -11.36
CA PHE A 123 0.95 12.31 -10.44
C PHE A 123 0.97 10.84 -9.97
N GLU A 124 -0.18 10.29 -9.59
CA GLU A 124 -0.29 8.88 -9.15
C GLU A 124 -0.05 7.90 -10.32
N LYS A 125 -0.51 8.23 -11.53
CA LYS A 125 -0.23 7.44 -12.74
C LYS A 125 1.25 7.41 -13.08
N GLU A 126 1.92 8.57 -13.03
CA GLU A 126 3.37 8.65 -13.25
C GLU A 126 4.13 7.81 -12.22
N GLY A 127 3.75 7.92 -10.94
CA GLY A 127 4.31 7.08 -9.88
C GLY A 127 4.09 5.58 -10.12
N LEU A 128 2.90 5.20 -10.60
CA LEU A 128 2.56 3.81 -10.90
C LEU A 128 3.43 3.24 -12.02
N GLU A 129 3.67 4.00 -13.09
CA GLU A 129 4.59 3.57 -14.15
C GLU A 129 6.04 3.50 -13.65
N ALA A 130 6.46 4.46 -12.83
CA ALA A 130 7.82 4.52 -12.28
C ALA A 130 8.15 3.37 -11.31
N LEU A 131 7.18 2.88 -10.52
CA LEU A 131 7.47 1.79 -9.56
C LEU A 131 7.65 0.43 -10.23
N LYS A 132 6.98 0.18 -11.36
CA LYS A 132 6.83 -1.16 -11.95
C LYS A 132 8.17 -1.87 -12.18
N PRO A 133 9.20 -1.25 -12.79
CA PRO A 133 10.50 -1.90 -12.99
C PRO A 133 11.16 -2.30 -11.66
N LYS A 134 11.04 -1.45 -10.63
CA LYS A 134 11.63 -1.70 -9.31
C LYS A 134 10.90 -2.81 -8.57
N LEU A 135 9.57 -2.78 -8.56
CA LEU A 135 8.76 -3.82 -7.94
C LEU A 135 8.95 -5.18 -8.63
N LYS A 136 9.03 -5.20 -9.97
CA LYS A 136 9.37 -6.40 -10.75
C LYS A 136 10.69 -7.01 -10.29
N SER A 137 11.74 -6.20 -10.16
CA SER A 137 13.04 -6.67 -9.69
C SER A 137 12.97 -7.28 -8.27
N PHE A 138 12.17 -6.70 -7.37
CA PHE A 138 11.98 -7.25 -6.03
C PHE A 138 11.24 -8.59 -6.04
N ILE A 139 10.19 -8.71 -6.86
CA ILE A 139 9.45 -9.96 -7.05
C ILE A 139 10.38 -11.05 -7.59
N GLU A 140 11.09 -10.76 -8.68
CA GLU A 140 12.01 -11.71 -9.32
C GLU A 140 13.10 -12.16 -8.35
N LYS A 141 13.62 -11.25 -7.54
CA LYS A 141 14.60 -11.59 -6.49
C LYS A 141 14.03 -12.60 -5.48
N GLY A 142 12.80 -12.38 -5.02
CA GLY A 142 12.12 -13.29 -4.09
C GLY A 142 11.85 -14.66 -4.70
N VAL A 143 11.28 -14.71 -5.91
CA VAL A 143 10.99 -15.96 -6.63
C VAL A 143 12.27 -16.73 -6.94
N LYS A 144 13.31 -16.05 -7.41
CA LYS A 144 14.61 -16.67 -7.70
C LYS A 144 15.21 -17.29 -6.44
N PHE A 145 15.14 -16.62 -5.29
CA PHE A 145 15.64 -17.15 -4.04
C PHE A 145 14.87 -18.41 -3.60
N ALA A 146 13.54 -18.44 -3.75
CA ALA A 146 12.73 -19.60 -3.36
C ALA A 146 12.92 -20.83 -4.27
N ASN A 147 13.34 -20.62 -5.53
CA ASN A 147 13.59 -21.68 -6.51
C ASN A 147 15.06 -22.14 -6.56
N GLN A 148 15.88 -21.72 -5.61
CA GLN A 148 17.25 -22.24 -5.39
C GLN A 148 17.20 -23.53 -4.58
#